data_AF-A0A7X7ZV99-F1
#
_entry.id   AF-A0A7X7ZV99-F1
#
_cell.length_a   1.000
_cell.length_b   1.000
_cell.length_c   1.000
_cell.angle_alpha   90.00
_cell.angle_beta   90.00
_cell.angle_gamma   90.00
#
_symmetry.space_group_name_H-M   'P 1'
#
loop_
_entity.id
_entity.type
_entity.pdbx_description
1 polymer ?
#
loop_
_entity_poly.entity_id
_entity_poly.type
_entity_poly.pdbx_seq_one_letter_code
_entity_poly.pdbx_strand_id
1 'polypeptide(L)' 'CKGCRLCVSVCPKKIVMMDEEKLNLKGFHPATVKEMEKCIGCAFCATICPDCVITVEK' A
#
# COMPACT_ATOMS: atom_id res chain seq x y z
N CYS A 1 -1.58 6.09 -6.56
CA CYS A 1 -0.33 5.35 -6.23
C CYS A 1 0.62 5.45 -7.42
N LYS A 2 1.84 5.94 -7.23
CA LYS A 2 2.88 5.99 -8.29
C LYS A 2 3.91 4.85 -8.26
N GLY A 3 3.62 3.75 -7.56
CA GLY A 3 4.51 2.58 -7.55
C GLY A 3 5.84 2.74 -6.79
N CYS A 4 5.98 3.73 -5.90
CA CYS A 4 7.25 4.03 -5.22
C CYS A 4 7.68 3.01 -4.13
N ARG A 5 6.83 2.04 -3.79
CA ARG A 5 7.10 0.94 -2.83
C ARG A 5 7.40 1.33 -1.37
N LEU A 6 7.31 2.61 -0.99
CA LEU A 6 7.52 3.04 0.42
C LEU A 6 6.54 2.41 1.40
N CYS A 7 5.27 2.27 1.02
CA CYS A 7 4.27 1.61 1.86
C CYS A 7 4.57 0.12 2.14
N VAL A 8 5.31 -0.55 1.23
CA VAL A 8 5.75 -1.94 1.39
C VAL A 8 6.84 -2.04 2.45
N SER A 9 7.81 -1.12 2.45
CA SER A 9 8.95 -1.17 3.37
C SER A 9 8.57 -0.89 4.83
N VAL A 10 7.50 -0.12 5.07
CA VAL A 10 7.08 0.26 6.43
C VAL A 10 6.00 -0.62 7.03
N CYS A 11 5.39 -1.54 6.26
CA CYS A 11 4.31 -2.37 6.78
C CYS A 11 4.87 -3.41 7.77
N PRO A 12 4.57 -3.33 9.09
CA PRO A 12 5.15 -4.25 10.08
C PRO A 12 4.63 -5.69 9.91
N LYS A 13 3.45 -5.84 9.31
CA LYS A 13 2.83 -7.13 9.01
C LYS A 13 3.26 -7.70 7.64
N LYS A 14 4.00 -6.93 6.83
CA LYS A 14 4.47 -7.31 5.50
C LYS A 14 3.34 -7.75 4.54
N ILE A 15 2.18 -7.10 4.66
CA ILE A 15 0.98 -7.41 3.88
C ILE A 15 0.73 -6.45 2.71
N VAL A 16 1.43 -5.31 2.67
CA VAL A 16 1.37 -4.37 1.56
C VAL A 16 2.34 -4.81 0.47
N MET A 17 1.90 -4.87 -0.77
CA MET A 17 2.72 -5.22 -1.92
C MET A 17 2.29 -4.45 -3.18
N MET A 18 3.01 -4.64 -4.29
CA MET A 18 2.61 -4.08 -5.58
C MET A 18 1.74 -5.10 -6.33
N ASP A 19 0.68 -4.64 -6.98
CA ASP A 19 -0.14 -5.46 -7.86
C ASP A 19 0.58 -5.63 -9.21
N GLU A 20 1.18 -6.79 -9.44
CA GLU A 20 1.97 -7.11 -10.64
C GLU A 20 1.10 -7.36 -11.88
N GLU A 21 -0.19 -7.62 -11.69
CA GLU A 21 -1.13 -7.92 -12.78
C GLU A 21 -1.90 -6.67 -13.25
N LYS A 22 -1.98 -5.63 -12.41
CA LYS A 22 -2.71 -4.40 -12.74
C LYS A 22 -1.79 -3.22 -12.97
N LEU A 23 -2.16 -2.43 -13.97
CA LEU A 23 -1.65 -1.09 -14.20
C LEU A 23 -2.77 -0.07 -13.94
N ASN A 24 -2.44 1.02 -13.26
CA ASN A 24 -3.36 2.16 -13.17
C ASN A 24 -3.29 3.03 -14.43
N LEU A 25 -4.16 4.06 -14.51
CA LEU A 25 -4.22 5.00 -15.65
C LEU A 25 -2.90 5.75 -15.94
N LYS A 26 -1.97 5.76 -14.99
CA LYS A 26 -0.64 6.39 -15.13
C LYS A 26 0.45 5.37 -15.49
N GLY A 27 0.10 4.11 -15.72
CA GLY A 27 1.04 3.05 -16.10
C GLY A 27 1.86 2.47 -14.94
N PHE A 28 1.46 2.69 -13.68
CA PHE A 28 2.15 2.10 -12.53
C PHE A 28 1.40 0.88 -12.00
N HIS A 29 2.15 -0.13 -11.55
CA HIS A 29 1.67 -1.14 -10.62
C HIS A 29 1.28 -0.46 -9.30
N PRO A 30 -0.02 -0.43 -8.92
CA PRO A 30 -0.45 0.21 -7.69
C PRO A 30 -0.14 -0.66 -6.47
N ALA A 31 -0.05 -0.03 -5.30
CA ALA A 31 0.03 -0.77 -4.04
C ALA A 31 -1.31 -1.47 -3.76
N THR A 32 -1.24 -2.69 -3.26
CA THR A 32 -2.36 -3.53 -2.84
C THR A 32 -2.03 -4.22 -1.51
N VAL A 33 -3.00 -4.87 -0.89
CA VAL A 33 -2.86 -5.59 0.38
C VAL A 33 -3.26 -7.05 0.17
N LYS A 34 -2.41 -7.98 0.60
CA LYS A 34 -2.77 -9.39 0.79
C LYS A 34 -3.10 -9.63 2.26
N GLU A 35 -3.97 -10.59 2.57
CA GLU A 35 -4.23 -10.99 3.96
C GLU A 35 -4.69 -9.80 4.85
N MET A 36 -5.71 -9.06 4.39
CA MET A 36 -6.21 -7.85 5.06
C MET A 36 -6.63 -8.12 6.53
N GLU A 37 -7.04 -9.35 6.84
CA GLU A 37 -7.34 -9.84 8.19
C GLU A 37 -6.14 -9.75 9.17
N LYS A 38 -4.91 -9.66 8.66
CA LYS A 38 -3.69 -9.45 9.48
C LYS A 38 -3.39 -7.97 9.73
N CYS A 39 -4.13 -7.05 9.10
CA CYS A 39 -3.94 -5.62 9.29
C CYS A 39 -4.27 -5.21 10.74
N ILE A 40 -3.39 -4.41 11.35
CA ILE A 40 -3.55 -3.92 12.74
C ILE A 40 -3.93 -2.44 12.81
N GLY A 41 -4.29 -1.81 11.68
CA GLY A 41 -4.71 -0.40 11.65
C GLY A 41 -3.65 0.63 12.05
N CYS A 42 -2.35 0.30 11.94
CA CYS A 42 -1.26 1.17 12.40
C CYS A 42 -1.02 2.45 11.57
N ALA A 43 -1.63 2.57 10.40
CA ALA A 43 -1.52 3.71 9.49
C ALA A 43 -0.11 4.07 8.96
N PHE A 44 0.93 3.25 9.18
CA PHE A 44 2.28 3.53 8.67
C PHE A 44 2.33 3.62 7.13
N CYS A 45 1.61 2.74 6.43
CA CYS A 45 1.50 2.77 4.97
C CYS A 45 0.86 4.07 4.46
N ALA A 46 -0.17 4.57 5.14
CA ALA A 46 -0.83 5.84 4.83
C ALA A 46 0.09 7.04 5.13
N THR A 47 0.73 7.04 6.30
CA THR A 47 1.61 8.12 6.76
C THR A 47 2.83 8.32 5.86
N ILE A 48 3.45 7.22 5.40
CA ILE A 48 4.63 7.31 4.52
C ILE A 48 4.26 7.64 3.07
N CYS A 49 2.98 7.55 2.69
CA CYS A 49 2.58 7.66 1.29
C CYS A 49 2.75 9.11 0.80
N PRO A 50 3.68 9.39 -0.12
CA PRO A 50 3.93 10.76 -0.58
C PRO A 50 2.77 11.32 -1.42
N ASP A 51 1.88 10.45 -1.90
CA ASP A 51 0.73 10.82 -2.73
C ASP A 51 -0.59 10.79 -1.94
N CYS A 52 -0.55 10.46 -0.63
CA CYS A 52 -1.72 10.35 0.25
C CYS A 52 -2.87 9.49 -0.33
N VAL A 53 -2.55 8.37 -0.99
CA VAL A 53 -3.55 7.52 -1.68
C VAL A 53 -3.99 6.27 -0.90
N ILE A 54 -3.59 6.14 0.36
CA ILE A 54 -3.92 4.99 1.22
C ILE A 54 -4.73 5.52 2.39
N THR A 55 -5.90 4.94 2.63
CA THR A 55 -6.77 5.23 3.78
C THR A 55 -6.75 4.03 4.74
N VAL A 56 -6.79 4.30 6.05
CA VAL A 56 -6.85 3.28 7.10
C VAL A 56 -7.96 3.65 8.07
N GLU A 57 -8.91 2.74 8.28
CA GLU A 57 -10.08 2.91 9.15
C GLU A 57 -10.12 1.79 10.20
N LYS A 58 -10.86 2.01 11.29
CA LYS A 58 -11.06 1.05 12.39
C LYS A 58 -12.51 0.59 12.44
#